data_AF-A0A8S0REW3-F1
#
_entry.id   AF-A0A8S0REW3-F1
#
_cell.length_a   1.000
_cell.length_b   1.000
_cell.length_c   1.000
_cell.angle_alpha   90.00
_cell.angle_beta   90.00
_cell.angle_gamma   90.00
#
_symmetry.space_group_name_H-M   'P 1'
#
loop_
_entity.id
_entity.type
_entity.pdbx_description
1 polymer ?
#
loop_
_entity_poly.entity_id
_entity_poly.type
_entity_poly.pdbx_seq_one_letter_code
_entity_poly.pdbx_strand_id
1 'polypeptide(L)'
;MSSAVLPQALLSIPKTPTQCTLPQTKLAFSAVVAPRLSSLAFFSRCSPSCVSSGPPKWGKNRSVVVWAEANAEAEAEAEVEESTENDEAVESEEAEIESEEIESEEKTPRPPRIKLGDIMGILNKKAIEASDKERPTPDLRTGDIVEIKLEVPENRRRLSVYKGIVISKQNAGIHTTIRIRRIIAGVGVEIVFPVYSPNIKEIKVIKHRKVRRARLYYLRDKLPRLSTFK
;
A
#
# COMPACT_ATOMS: atom_id res chain seq x y z
N MET A 1 -9.57 10.68 -63.18
CA MET A 1 -9.19 10.99 -61.78
C MET A 1 -8.70 9.70 -61.15
N SER A 2 -7.38 9.56 -61.04
CA SER A 2 -6.66 8.37 -60.60
C SER A 2 -6.45 8.41 -59.08
N SER A 3 -7.09 7.52 -58.33
CA SER A 3 -6.76 7.29 -56.92
C SER A 3 -5.88 6.06 -56.79
N ALA A 4 -4.61 6.29 -56.42
CA ALA A 4 -3.66 5.24 -56.08
C ALA A 4 -4.06 4.59 -54.76
N VAL A 5 -4.36 3.29 -54.79
CA VAL A 5 -4.58 2.47 -53.60
C VAL A 5 -3.22 1.98 -53.11
N LEU A 6 -2.79 2.44 -51.92
CA LEU A 6 -1.57 1.96 -51.28
C LEU A 6 -1.81 0.56 -50.69
N PRO A 7 -0.95 -0.44 -50.96
CA PRO A 7 -1.02 -1.71 -50.24
C PRO A 7 -0.50 -1.53 -48.81
N GLN A 8 -1.34 -1.86 -47.83
CA GLN A 8 -0.94 -1.94 -46.42
C GLN A 8 0.13 -3.03 -46.27
N ALA A 9 1.35 -2.61 -45.94
CA ALA A 9 2.45 -3.49 -45.62
C ALA A 9 2.18 -4.21 -44.28
N LEU A 10 1.94 -5.52 -44.36
CA LEU A 10 1.93 -6.41 -43.19
C LEU A 10 3.37 -6.62 -42.72
N LEU A 11 3.80 -5.85 -41.71
CA LEU A 11 5.00 -6.16 -40.95
C LEU A 11 4.70 -7.35 -40.02
N SER A 12 5.11 -8.54 -40.45
CA SER A 12 5.13 -9.74 -39.62
C SER A 12 6.36 -9.69 -38.70
N ILE A 13 6.14 -9.51 -37.41
CA ILE A 13 7.20 -9.60 -36.40
C ILE A 13 7.43 -11.09 -36.12
N PRO A 14 8.63 -11.66 -36.37
CA PRO A 14 8.88 -13.05 -36.02
C PRO A 14 8.95 -13.18 -34.49
N LYS A 15 8.04 -13.98 -33.92
CA LYS A 15 8.17 -14.49 -32.55
C LYS A 15 9.37 -15.42 -32.51
N THR A 16 10.40 -15.06 -31.76
CA THR A 16 11.52 -15.96 -31.44
C THR A 16 11.01 -17.11 -30.56
N PRO A 17 11.12 -18.38 -30.99
CA PRO A 17 10.93 -19.51 -30.09
C PRO A 17 12.24 -19.74 -29.32
N THR A 18 12.25 -19.43 -28.03
CA THR A 18 13.29 -19.92 -27.12
C THR A 18 13.14 -21.43 -26.97
N GLN A 19 13.86 -22.19 -27.79
CA GLN A 19 14.09 -23.60 -27.51
C GLN A 19 15.18 -23.73 -26.45
N CYS A 20 14.78 -23.86 -25.19
CA CYS A 20 15.65 -24.38 -24.13
C CYS A 20 15.59 -25.91 -24.20
N THR A 21 16.56 -26.53 -24.88
CA THR A 21 16.80 -27.96 -24.79
C THR A 21 17.55 -28.24 -23.48
N LEU A 22 16.80 -28.69 -22.47
CA LEU A 22 17.40 -29.31 -21.28
C LEU A 22 17.96 -30.69 -21.68
N PRO A 23 19.25 -31.00 -21.43
CA PRO A 23 19.74 -32.35 -21.60
C PRO A 23 19.23 -33.25 -20.45
N GLN A 24 18.57 -34.35 -20.81
CA GLN A 24 18.19 -35.42 -19.89
C GLN A 24 19.45 -36.15 -19.41
N THR A 25 19.93 -35.84 -18.21
CA THR A 25 20.93 -36.67 -17.53
C THR A 25 20.22 -37.87 -16.91
N LYS A 26 20.46 -39.04 -17.51
CA LYS A 26 20.10 -40.36 -16.95
C LYS A 26 20.85 -40.57 -15.63
N LEU A 27 20.12 -40.62 -14.52
CA LEU A 27 20.66 -41.07 -13.23
C LEU A 27 20.50 -42.59 -13.15
N ALA A 28 21.60 -43.31 -13.35
CA ALA A 28 21.70 -44.72 -12.99
C ALA A 28 21.98 -44.81 -11.49
N PHE A 29 21.08 -45.49 -10.77
CA PHE A 29 21.31 -45.96 -9.41
C PHE A 29 22.24 -47.18 -9.46
N SER A 30 23.39 -47.10 -8.78
CA SER A 30 24.01 -48.29 -8.20
C SER A 30 24.76 -47.91 -6.93
N ALA A 31 24.31 -48.49 -5.83
CA ALA A 31 24.86 -48.36 -4.49
C ALA A 31 26.18 -49.13 -4.36
N VAL A 32 27.17 -48.55 -3.66
CA VAL A 32 28.22 -49.29 -2.92
C VAL A 32 28.58 -48.48 -1.67
N VAL A 33 28.96 -49.22 -0.62
CA VAL A 33 28.93 -48.91 0.81
C VAL A 33 30.35 -48.64 1.37
N ALA A 34 30.44 -47.65 2.30
CA ALA A 34 31.38 -47.49 3.44
C ALA A 34 32.90 -47.19 3.21
N PRO A 35 33.72 -46.85 4.24
CA PRO A 35 33.48 -46.24 5.57
C PRO A 35 34.40 -45.00 5.89
N ARG A 36 34.36 -44.59 7.18
CA ARG A 36 34.87 -43.37 7.87
C ARG A 36 36.41 -43.22 8.06
N LEU A 37 36.76 -42.02 8.59
CA LEU A 37 37.95 -41.57 9.38
C LEU A 37 39.14 -41.12 8.50
N SER A 38 40.01 -40.17 8.83
CA SER A 38 40.18 -39.12 9.86
C SER A 38 41.48 -38.36 9.53
N SER A 39 41.75 -37.25 10.22
CA SER A 39 43.06 -36.59 10.46
C SER A 39 43.75 -35.79 9.35
N LEU A 40 43.73 -34.45 9.56
CA LEU A 40 44.85 -33.50 9.72
C LEU A 40 46.09 -33.52 8.80
N ALA A 41 46.56 -32.27 8.59
CA ALA A 41 47.92 -31.81 8.27
C ALA A 41 48.26 -31.73 6.76
N PHE A 42 48.97 -30.72 6.22
CA PHE A 42 49.42 -29.39 6.64
C PHE A 42 50.19 -28.82 5.42
N PHE A 43 50.26 -27.48 5.29
CA PHE A 43 51.19 -26.70 4.44
C PHE A 43 51.01 -26.86 2.91
N SER A 44 51.14 -25.84 2.04
CA SER A 44 51.96 -24.62 2.09
C SER A 44 51.46 -23.55 1.09
N ARG A 45 51.71 -22.30 1.48
CA ARG A 45 52.03 -21.07 0.71
C ARG A 45 51.73 -21.02 -0.80
N CYS A 46 51.00 -19.96 -1.20
CA CYS A 46 51.55 -18.90 -2.06
C CYS A 46 50.61 -17.67 -2.07
N SER A 47 51.14 -16.51 -1.68
CA SER A 47 50.61 -15.19 -2.05
C SER A 47 50.98 -14.89 -3.51
N PRO A 48 50.26 -13.99 -4.20
CA PRO A 48 50.76 -12.62 -4.22
C PRO A 48 49.68 -11.51 -4.25
N SER A 49 50.13 -10.34 -3.80
CA SER A 49 49.79 -8.98 -4.27
C SER A 49 48.33 -8.50 -4.19
N CYS A 50 48.04 -7.82 -3.09
CA CYS A 50 47.72 -6.39 -3.03
C CYS A 50 47.30 -5.71 -4.35
N VAL A 51 45.98 -5.48 -4.53
CA VAL A 51 45.48 -4.25 -5.15
C VAL A 51 44.29 -3.77 -4.33
N SER A 52 44.57 -2.89 -3.37
CA SER A 52 43.56 -2.12 -2.65
C SER A 52 43.11 -0.95 -3.53
N SER A 53 42.07 -1.13 -4.33
CA SER A 53 41.29 -0.02 -4.86
C SER A 53 40.11 0.23 -3.93
N GLY A 54 40.31 1.07 -2.92
CA GLY A 54 39.23 1.55 -2.07
C GLY A 54 38.20 2.35 -2.90
N PRO A 55 36.90 2.29 -2.58
CA PRO A 55 35.90 3.10 -3.27
C PRO A 55 36.14 4.59 -3.02
N PRO A 56 35.86 5.47 -3.99
CA PRO A 56 36.07 6.91 -3.84
C PRO A 56 35.16 7.45 -2.73
N LYS A 57 35.74 8.13 -1.74
CA LYS A 57 35.02 8.92 -0.74
C LYS A 57 34.29 10.06 -1.46
N TRP A 58 33.01 9.87 -1.77
CA TRP A 58 32.17 10.95 -2.25
C TRP A 58 31.90 11.93 -1.09
N GLY A 59 32.25 13.18 -1.35
CA GLY A 59 32.27 14.24 -0.35
C GLY A 59 30.90 14.61 0.21
N LYS A 60 30.94 14.97 1.49
CA LYS A 60 30.17 16.02 2.19
C LYS A 60 28.72 16.18 1.73
N ASN A 61 27.80 15.73 2.59
CA ASN A 61 26.40 16.10 2.59
C ASN A 61 26.26 17.63 2.46
N ARG A 62 25.88 18.10 1.26
CA ARG A 62 25.38 19.45 1.08
C ARG A 62 23.97 19.45 1.66
N SER A 63 23.80 19.97 2.87
CA SER A 63 22.48 20.32 3.38
C SER A 63 21.95 21.47 2.52
N VAL A 64 21.11 21.15 1.53
CA VAL A 64 20.33 22.15 0.83
C VAL A 64 19.23 22.58 1.78
N VAL A 65 19.40 23.75 2.37
CA VAL A 65 18.36 24.43 3.13
C VAL A 65 17.49 25.16 2.11
N VAL A 66 16.28 24.67 1.91
CA VAL A 66 15.25 25.37 1.13
C VAL A 66 14.49 26.26 2.11
N TRP A 67 14.60 27.58 1.93
CA TRP A 67 13.68 28.53 2.55
C TRP A 67 12.41 28.57 1.71
N ALA A 68 11.26 28.34 2.35
CA ALA A 68 9.96 28.65 1.77
C ALA A 68 9.57 30.02 2.33
N GLU A 69 9.58 31.04 1.48
CA GLU A 69 8.90 32.30 1.77
C GLU A 69 7.40 32.09 1.56
N ALA A 70 6.60 32.49 2.54
CA ALA A 70 5.15 32.46 2.45
C ALA A 70 4.71 33.65 1.58
N ASN A 71 4.21 33.38 0.38
CA ASN A 71 3.38 34.36 -0.33
C ASN A 71 2.03 34.42 0.39
N ALA A 72 1.82 35.52 1.12
CA ALA A 72 0.51 35.96 1.52
C ALA A 72 -0.08 36.73 0.33
N GLU A 73 -0.91 36.05 -0.47
CA GLU A 73 -1.84 36.73 -1.36
C GLU A 73 -3.15 36.93 -0.59
N ALA A 74 -3.42 38.20 -0.32
CA ALA A 74 -4.64 38.70 0.26
C ALA A 74 -5.72 38.74 -0.82
N GLU A 75 -6.88 38.15 -0.53
CA GLU A 75 -8.13 38.48 -1.22
C GLU A 75 -9.02 39.18 -0.19
N ALA A 76 -9.12 40.50 -0.38
CA ALA A 76 -10.16 41.33 0.19
C ALA A 76 -11.32 41.33 -0.79
N GLU A 77 -12.49 40.87 -0.35
CA GLU A 77 -13.75 41.26 -0.96
C GLU A 77 -14.61 41.91 0.12
N ALA A 78 -14.85 43.19 -0.10
CA ALA A 78 -15.83 44.00 0.58
C ALA A 78 -17.12 43.95 -0.23
N GLU A 79 -18.24 43.65 0.42
CA GLU A 79 -19.54 44.16 -0.01
C GLU A 79 -20.26 44.77 1.19
N VAL A 80 -20.73 45.98 0.92
CA VAL A 80 -21.45 46.94 1.76
C VAL A 80 -22.93 46.79 1.42
N GLU A 81 -23.84 46.64 2.39
CA GLU A 81 -25.21 47.22 2.45
C GLU A 81 -25.64 47.15 3.93
N GLU A 82 -25.66 48.26 4.66
CA GLU A 82 -26.74 49.25 4.85
C GLU A 82 -27.61 48.96 6.10
N SER A 83 -27.94 50.06 6.76
CA SER A 83 -28.47 50.32 8.10
C SER A 83 -29.75 49.58 8.51
N THR A 84 -29.87 49.31 9.83
CA THR A 84 -30.98 49.85 10.63
C THR A 84 -30.58 49.99 12.10
N GLU A 85 -30.92 51.14 12.64
CA GLU A 85 -30.80 51.64 14.01
C GLU A 85 -31.53 50.75 15.03
N ASN A 86 -31.04 50.72 16.28
CA ASN A 86 -31.87 50.78 17.48
C ASN A 86 -30.99 51.13 18.69
N ASP A 87 -31.43 52.17 19.39
CA ASP A 87 -30.91 52.75 20.62
C ASP A 87 -30.99 51.78 21.81
N GLU A 88 -30.03 51.86 22.74
CA GLU A 88 -30.26 52.40 24.10
C GLU A 88 -28.98 52.34 24.95
N ALA A 89 -28.83 53.36 25.79
CA ALA A 89 -27.71 53.66 26.67
C ALA A 89 -27.62 52.71 27.88
N VAL A 90 -26.45 52.66 28.54
CA VAL A 90 -26.25 53.01 29.97
C VAL A 90 -24.77 52.82 30.36
N GLU A 91 -24.21 53.95 30.79
CA GLU A 91 -23.16 54.29 31.77
C GLU A 91 -22.03 53.33 32.20
N SER A 92 -20.90 54.00 32.42
CA SER A 92 -19.61 53.63 32.96
C SER A 92 -19.62 53.09 34.40
N GLU A 93 -18.79 52.06 34.67
CA GLU A 93 -18.03 51.95 35.92
C GLU A 93 -16.61 51.45 35.64
N GLU A 94 -15.64 52.13 36.24
CA GLU A 94 -14.22 51.85 36.16
C GLU A 94 -13.82 50.69 37.09
N ALA A 95 -12.89 49.86 36.60
CA ALA A 95 -11.79 49.23 37.32
C ALA A 95 -12.06 48.54 38.68
N GLU A 96 -12.09 47.21 38.65
CA GLU A 96 -11.40 46.40 39.68
C GLU A 96 -10.46 45.38 39.02
N ILE A 97 -9.20 45.50 39.41
CA ILE A 97 -8.09 44.60 39.12
C ILE A 97 -8.25 43.41 40.08
N GLU A 98 -8.66 42.26 39.55
CA GLU A 98 -8.49 40.98 40.24
C GLU A 98 -7.77 39.99 39.30
N SER A 99 -6.48 39.81 39.61
CA SER A 99 -5.64 38.66 39.30
C SER A 99 -6.00 37.87 38.05
N GLU A 100 -5.42 38.29 36.92
CA GLU A 100 -5.08 37.37 35.85
C GLU A 100 -4.12 36.31 36.42
N GLU A 101 -4.66 35.18 36.86
CA GLU A 101 -3.90 33.92 36.84
C GLU A 101 -3.66 33.58 35.37
N ILE A 102 -2.63 34.20 34.79
CA ILE A 102 -1.96 33.70 33.60
C ILE A 102 -1.29 32.41 34.06
N GLU A 103 -2.05 31.32 34.03
CA GLU A 103 -1.50 29.97 34.05
C GLU A 103 -0.39 29.96 33.00
N SER A 104 0.84 29.75 33.45
CA SER A 104 1.98 29.58 32.59
C SER A 104 1.70 28.36 31.71
N GLU A 105 1.23 28.60 30.48
CA GLU A 105 1.04 27.57 29.48
C GLU A 105 2.35 26.79 29.38
N GLU A 106 2.38 25.60 30.00
CA GLU A 106 3.54 24.74 29.99
C GLU A 106 3.85 24.44 28.53
N LYS A 107 4.95 25.01 28.06
CA LYS A 107 5.44 24.95 26.70
C LYS A 107 5.38 23.51 26.21
N THR A 108 4.39 23.21 25.39
CA THR A 108 4.14 21.84 24.90
C THR A 108 5.44 21.27 24.33
N PRO A 109 5.81 20.03 24.69
CA PRO A 109 7.09 19.46 24.29
C PRO A 109 7.17 19.44 22.76
N ARG A 110 8.18 20.13 22.22
CA ARG A 110 8.42 20.18 20.76
C ARG A 110 8.58 18.74 20.25
N PRO A 111 7.92 18.36 19.15
CA PRO A 111 8.04 17.02 18.65
C PRO A 111 9.50 16.70 18.30
N PRO A 112 9.98 15.48 18.59
CA PRO A 112 11.34 15.10 18.28
C PRO A 112 11.60 15.20 16.78
N ARG A 113 12.82 15.58 16.39
CA ARG A 113 13.22 15.62 14.99
C ARG A 113 13.11 14.23 14.36
N ILE A 114 12.33 14.13 13.29
CA ILE A 114 12.12 12.89 12.55
C ILE A 114 13.30 12.68 11.60
N LYS A 115 13.85 11.46 11.57
CA LYS A 115 14.88 11.09 10.59
C LYS A 115 14.23 10.81 9.23
N LEU A 116 14.94 11.12 8.14
CA LEU A 116 14.42 10.92 6.79
C LEU A 116 13.95 9.47 6.52
N GLY A 117 14.66 8.47 7.05
CA GLY A 117 14.29 7.06 6.90
C GLY A 117 12.96 6.68 7.56
N ASP A 118 12.54 7.42 8.59
CA ASP A 118 11.32 7.13 9.34
C ASP A 118 10.09 7.78 8.69
N ILE A 119 10.29 8.77 7.82
CA ILE A 119 9.20 9.56 7.21
C ILE A 119 8.20 8.64 6.50
N MET A 120 8.66 7.67 5.72
CA MET A 120 7.78 6.74 4.99
C MET A 120 6.91 5.91 5.94
N GLY A 121 7.48 5.42 7.04
CA GLY A 121 6.74 4.67 8.06
C GLY A 121 5.70 5.54 8.74
N ILE A 122 6.07 6.78 9.08
CA ILE A 122 5.18 7.75 9.74
C ILE A 122 4.03 8.14 8.82
N LEU A 123 4.29 8.42 7.54
CA LEU A 123 3.26 8.76 6.57
C LEU A 123 2.26 7.62 6.38
N ASN A 124 2.75 6.38 6.21
CA ASN A 124 1.89 5.20 6.11
C ASN A 124 1.04 5.00 7.37
N LYS A 125 1.64 5.15 8.56
CA LYS A 125 0.95 5.00 9.83
C LYS A 125 -0.15 6.05 10.01
N LYS A 126 0.17 7.33 9.77
CA LYS A 126 -0.79 8.44 9.82
C LYS A 126 -1.97 8.23 8.87
N ALA A 127 -1.69 7.76 7.65
CA ALA A 127 -2.73 7.52 6.66
C ALA A 127 -3.66 6.36 7.06
N ILE A 128 -3.11 5.25 7.59
CA ILE A 128 -3.91 4.14 8.11
C ILE A 128 -4.76 4.60 9.29
N GLU A 129 -4.19 5.34 10.24
CA GLU A 129 -4.91 5.87 11.39
C GLU A 129 -6.05 6.81 10.97
N ALA A 130 -5.87 7.62 9.92
CA ALA A 130 -6.92 8.46 9.36
C ALA A 130 -8.06 7.61 8.76
N SER A 131 -7.73 6.60 7.93
CA SER A 131 -8.74 5.71 7.35
C SER A 131 -9.48 4.87 8.39
N ASP A 132 -8.79 4.39 9.43
CA ASP A 132 -9.41 3.59 10.50
C ASP A 132 -10.32 4.44 11.41
N LYS A 133 -10.06 5.75 11.55
CA LYS A 133 -10.96 6.69 12.23
C LYS A 133 -12.27 6.87 11.47
N GLU A 134 -12.21 6.98 10.13
CA GLU A 134 -13.40 7.10 9.28
C GLU A 134 -14.20 5.79 9.26
N ARG A 135 -13.52 4.65 9.12
CA ARG A 135 -14.15 3.33 9.11
C ARG A 135 -13.27 2.30 9.79
N PRO A 136 -13.71 1.70 10.92
CA PRO A 136 -12.97 0.63 11.57
C PRO A 136 -12.89 -0.58 10.63
N THR A 137 -11.69 -1.08 10.41
CA THR A 137 -11.44 -2.24 9.55
C THR A 137 -11.31 -3.53 10.38
N PRO A 138 -12.04 -4.61 10.04
CA PRO A 138 -11.90 -5.88 10.75
C PRO A 138 -10.56 -6.60 10.46
N ASP A 139 -10.12 -7.49 11.35
CA ASP A 139 -8.95 -8.34 11.07
C ASP A 139 -9.29 -9.38 9.98
N LEU A 140 -8.83 -9.11 8.76
CA LEU A 140 -8.99 -10.00 7.62
C LEU A 140 -7.80 -10.94 7.47
N ARG A 141 -8.09 -12.23 7.32
CA ARG A 141 -7.12 -13.30 7.09
C ARG A 141 -7.45 -14.07 5.82
N THR A 142 -6.44 -14.79 5.32
CA THR A 142 -6.65 -15.68 4.18
C THR A 142 -7.53 -16.85 4.60
N GLY A 143 -8.52 -17.20 3.76
CA GLY A 143 -9.53 -18.21 4.08
C GLY A 143 -10.83 -17.65 4.66
N ASP A 144 -10.89 -16.35 4.97
CA ASP A 144 -12.14 -15.71 5.37
C ASP A 144 -13.11 -15.60 4.21
N ILE A 145 -14.39 -15.81 4.50
CA ILE A 145 -15.50 -15.51 3.60
C ILE A 145 -16.04 -14.16 4.02
N VAL A 146 -15.89 -13.19 3.13
CA VAL A 146 -16.20 -11.78 3.41
C VAL A 146 -17.33 -11.29 2.52
N GLU A 147 -18.06 -10.31 3.02
CA GLU A 147 -19.02 -9.50 2.28
C GLU A 147 -18.59 -8.05 2.34
N ILE A 148 -18.48 -7.43 1.17
CA ILE A 148 -18.01 -6.06 0.99
C ILE A 148 -19.13 -5.26 0.33
N LYS A 149 -19.48 -4.14 0.94
CA LYS A 149 -20.38 -3.15 0.34
C LYS A 149 -19.55 -2.01 -0.22
N LEU A 150 -19.62 -1.85 -1.54
CA LEU A 150 -18.89 -0.83 -2.28
C LEU A 150 -19.85 0.22 -2.83
N GLU A 151 -19.51 1.47 -2.62
CA GLU A 151 -20.15 2.61 -3.27
C GLU A 151 -19.56 2.80 -4.67
N VAL A 152 -20.42 2.65 -5.69
CA VAL A 152 -20.03 2.86 -7.08
C VAL A 152 -20.54 4.25 -7.49
N PRO A 153 -19.69 5.15 -7.99
CA PRO A 153 -20.08 6.54 -8.28
C PRO A 153 -21.22 6.65 -9.32
N GLU A 154 -21.30 5.70 -10.25
CA GLU A 154 -22.35 5.62 -11.27
C GLU A 154 -23.70 5.19 -10.68
N ASN A 155 -23.69 4.28 -9.70
CA ASN A 155 -24.89 3.67 -9.14
C ASN A 155 -25.20 4.22 -7.75
N ARG A 156 -25.58 5.49 -7.66
CA ARG A 156 -25.80 6.21 -6.38
C ARG A 156 -26.92 5.65 -5.50
N ARG A 157 -27.89 4.94 -6.08
CA ARG A 157 -29.08 4.45 -5.35
C ARG A 157 -28.83 3.20 -4.49
N ARG A 158 -27.78 2.43 -4.78
CA ARG A 158 -27.53 1.14 -4.11
C ARG A 158 -26.04 0.88 -3.94
N LEU A 159 -25.69 0.28 -2.81
CA LEU A 159 -24.35 -0.24 -2.60
C LEU A 159 -24.20 -1.59 -3.32
N SER A 160 -23.11 -1.75 -4.03
CA SER A 160 -22.78 -3.02 -4.69
C SER A 160 -22.23 -4.00 -3.67
N VAL A 161 -22.82 -5.18 -3.58
CA VAL A 161 -22.44 -6.21 -2.60
C VAL A 161 -21.58 -7.28 -3.27
N TYR A 162 -20.33 -7.39 -2.81
CA TYR A 162 -19.39 -8.40 -3.26
C TYR A 162 -19.16 -9.41 -2.13
N LYS A 163 -19.38 -10.68 -2.43
CA LYS A 163 -19.13 -11.76 -1.48
C LYS A 163 -18.12 -12.73 -2.05
N GLY A 164 -17.27 -13.31 -1.21
CA GLY A 164 -16.36 -14.36 -1.66
C GLY A 164 -15.31 -14.73 -0.62
N ILE A 165 -14.43 -15.64 -1.01
CA ILE A 165 -13.31 -16.07 -0.15
C ILE A 165 -12.07 -15.21 -0.40
N VAL A 166 -11.42 -14.76 0.67
CA VAL A 166 -10.12 -14.11 0.62
C VAL A 166 -9.07 -15.16 0.26
N ILE A 167 -8.53 -15.08 -0.95
CA ILE A 167 -7.49 -15.99 -1.44
C ILE A 167 -6.10 -15.52 -1.05
N SER A 168 -5.90 -14.23 -0.85
CA SER A 168 -4.63 -13.66 -0.41
C SER A 168 -4.83 -12.25 0.14
N LYS A 169 -4.00 -11.88 1.12
CA LYS A 169 -3.83 -10.52 1.63
C LYS A 169 -2.39 -10.07 1.34
N GLN A 170 -2.23 -8.86 0.82
CA GLN A 170 -0.92 -8.25 0.57
C GLN A 170 -0.84 -6.98 1.42
N ASN A 171 0.08 -6.97 2.39
CA ASN A 171 0.27 -5.84 3.29
C ASN A 171 1.24 -4.85 2.66
N ALA A 172 0.79 -3.62 2.41
CA ALA A 172 1.57 -2.57 1.75
C ALA A 172 1.18 -1.18 2.31
N GLY A 173 1.21 -1.04 3.64
CA GLY A 173 0.78 0.19 4.31
C GLY A 173 -0.68 0.52 3.99
N ILE A 174 -0.92 1.75 3.52
CA ILE A 174 -2.25 2.23 3.08
C ILE A 174 -2.82 1.43 1.90
N HIS A 175 -1.95 0.89 1.04
CA HIS A 175 -2.36 0.08 -0.12
C HIS A 175 -2.44 -1.41 0.21
N THR A 176 -2.69 -1.76 1.47
CA THR A 176 -2.97 -3.15 1.83
C THR A 176 -4.19 -3.65 1.06
N THR A 177 -4.02 -4.73 0.29
CA THR A 177 -5.07 -5.28 -0.57
C THR A 177 -5.47 -6.68 -0.17
N ILE A 178 -6.72 -7.00 -0.45
CA ILE A 178 -7.27 -8.35 -0.37
C ILE A 178 -7.72 -8.79 -1.76
N ARG A 179 -7.49 -10.06 -2.08
CA ARG A 179 -7.98 -10.70 -3.30
C ARG A 179 -9.12 -11.61 -2.92
N ILE A 180 -10.29 -11.39 -3.51
CA ILE A 180 -11.51 -12.16 -3.25
C ILE A 180 -11.83 -12.99 -4.48
N ARG A 181 -12.18 -14.25 -4.27
CA ARG A 181 -12.63 -15.15 -5.32
C ARG A 181 -14.09 -15.58 -5.08
N ARG A 182 -14.90 -15.51 -6.13
CA ARG A 182 -16.26 -16.06 -6.16
C ARG A 182 -16.58 -16.57 -7.56
N ILE A 183 -17.39 -17.62 -7.64
CA ILE A 183 -18.00 -18.03 -8.90
C ILE A 183 -19.33 -17.31 -9.08
N ILE A 184 -19.45 -16.59 -10.20
CA ILE A 184 -20.62 -15.83 -10.60
C ILE A 184 -21.08 -16.39 -11.94
N ALA A 185 -22.32 -16.84 -12.02
CA ALA A 185 -22.90 -17.41 -13.25
C ALA A 185 -22.00 -18.48 -13.94
N GLY A 186 -21.37 -19.35 -13.14
CA GLY A 186 -20.49 -20.41 -13.64
C GLY A 186 -19.05 -19.97 -13.97
N VAL A 187 -18.75 -18.67 -13.96
CA VAL A 187 -17.42 -18.12 -14.24
C VAL A 187 -16.71 -17.75 -12.93
N GLY A 188 -15.44 -18.15 -12.80
CA GLY A 188 -14.62 -17.82 -11.63
C GLY A 188 -14.06 -16.40 -11.72
N VAL A 189 -14.56 -15.50 -10.88
CA VAL A 189 -14.15 -14.09 -10.81
C VAL A 189 -13.21 -13.88 -9.62
N GLU A 190 -12.10 -13.19 -9.87
CA GLU A 190 -11.19 -12.70 -8.83
C GLU A 190 -11.16 -11.17 -8.85
N ILE A 191 -11.39 -10.53 -7.70
CA ILE A 191 -11.40 -9.08 -7.57
C ILE A 191 -10.41 -8.67 -6.48
N VAL A 192 -9.69 -7.58 -6.70
CA VAL A 192 -8.74 -7.02 -5.73
C VAL A 192 -9.36 -5.77 -5.11
N PHE A 193 -9.38 -5.70 -3.78
CA PHE A 193 -9.87 -4.54 -3.04
C PHE A 193 -8.76 -3.93 -2.18
N PRO A 194 -8.49 -2.63 -2.29
CA PRO A 194 -7.72 -1.88 -1.30
C PRO A 194 -8.54 -1.76 0.00
N VAL A 195 -7.99 -2.25 1.11
CA VAL A 195 -8.70 -2.37 2.39
C VAL A 195 -9.09 -1.01 2.96
N TYR A 196 -8.26 0.01 2.77
CA TYR A 196 -8.44 1.35 3.33
C TYR A 196 -9.09 2.34 2.34
N SER A 197 -9.75 1.85 1.28
CA SER A 197 -10.40 2.75 0.33
C SER A 197 -11.68 3.37 0.90
N PRO A 198 -11.94 4.67 0.65
CA PRO A 198 -13.16 5.36 1.10
C PRO A 198 -14.43 4.88 0.37
N ASN A 199 -14.28 4.29 -0.82
CA ASN A 199 -15.39 3.73 -1.59
C ASN A 199 -15.98 2.48 -0.93
N ILE A 200 -15.24 1.85 0.00
CA ILE A 200 -15.72 0.70 0.76
C ILE A 200 -16.46 1.21 1.99
N LYS A 201 -17.78 0.97 2.04
CA LYS A 201 -18.61 1.39 3.18
C LYS A 201 -18.58 0.40 4.32
N GLU A 202 -18.56 -0.89 4.02
CA GLU A 202 -18.63 -1.93 5.06
C GLU A 202 -17.93 -3.20 4.60
N ILE A 203 -17.16 -3.80 5.51
CA ILE A 203 -16.55 -5.12 5.32
C ILE A 203 -17.04 -6.02 6.47
N LYS A 204 -17.73 -7.11 6.14
CA LYS A 204 -18.17 -8.12 7.11
C LYS A 204 -17.44 -9.43 6.88
N VAL A 205 -16.95 -10.03 7.96
CA VAL A 205 -16.49 -11.43 7.95
C VAL A 205 -17.69 -12.30 8.28
N ILE A 206 -18.15 -13.10 7.30
CA ILE A 206 -19.31 -13.99 7.49
C ILE A 206 -18.87 -15.27 8.19
N LYS A 207 -17.78 -15.87 7.71
CA LYS A 207 -17.29 -17.16 8.19
C LYS A 207 -15.81 -17.34 7.90
N HIS A 208 -15.09 -17.95 8.82
CA HIS A 208 -13.71 -18.38 8.59
C HIS A 208 -13.66 -19.81 8.03
N ARG A 209 -12.85 -20.05 7.00
CA ARG A 209 -12.53 -21.40 6.50
C ARG A 209 -11.09 -21.76 6.89
N LYS A 210 -10.93 -22.90 7.57
CA LYS A 210 -9.60 -23.43 7.93
C LYS A 210 -8.78 -23.70 6.67
N VAL A 211 -7.68 -22.98 6.52
CA VAL A 211 -6.72 -23.13 5.42
C VAL A 211 -5.30 -23.25 5.97
N ARG A 212 -4.43 -23.93 5.22
CA ARG A 212 -3.02 -24.14 5.63
C ARG A 212 -2.02 -23.28 4.83
N ARG A 213 -2.48 -22.61 3.76
CA ARG A 213 -1.63 -21.79 2.88
C ARG A 213 -1.98 -20.32 3.06
N ALA A 214 -0.96 -19.46 3.03
CA ALA A 214 -1.14 -18.01 3.05
C ALA A 214 -1.72 -17.45 1.74
N ARG A 215 -1.64 -18.19 0.62
CA ARG A 215 -2.25 -17.85 -0.66
C ARG A 215 -2.97 -19.06 -1.26
N LEU A 216 -4.24 -18.91 -1.58
CA LEU A 216 -5.14 -19.99 -2.04
C LEU A 216 -5.27 -20.05 -3.57
N TYR A 217 -4.18 -19.81 -4.31
CA TYR A 217 -4.20 -19.83 -5.78
C TYR A 217 -4.60 -21.18 -6.37
N TYR A 218 -4.43 -22.26 -5.61
CA TYR A 218 -4.90 -23.59 -6.00
C TYR A 218 -6.42 -23.63 -6.23
N LEU A 219 -7.22 -22.71 -5.67
CA LEU A 219 -8.68 -22.65 -5.90
C LEU A 219 -9.07 -22.36 -7.36
N ARG A 220 -8.11 -21.98 -8.22
CA ARG A 220 -8.32 -21.83 -9.66
C ARG A 220 -8.54 -23.17 -10.34
N ASP A 221 -7.76 -24.18 -9.93
CA ASP A 221 -7.74 -25.51 -10.53
C ASP A 221 -8.66 -26.50 -9.81
N LYS A 222 -9.29 -26.07 -8.71
CA LYS A 222 -10.20 -26.91 -7.92
C LYS A 222 -11.64 -26.78 -8.37
N LEU A 223 -12.44 -27.73 -7.89
CA LEU A 223 -13.87 -27.79 -8.13
C LEU A 223 -14.58 -26.49 -7.78
N PRO A 224 -15.58 -26.07 -8.57
CA PRO A 224 -16.27 -24.80 -8.40
C PRO A 224 -16.97 -24.69 -7.04
N ARG A 225 -17.40 -25.83 -6.47
CA ARG A 225 -18.03 -25.92 -5.15
C ARG A 225 -17.24 -25.24 -4.03
N LEU A 226 -15.92 -25.16 -4.14
CA LEU A 226 -15.09 -24.50 -3.12
C LEU A 226 -15.16 -22.95 -3.20
N SER A 227 -15.52 -22.40 -4.35
CA SER A 227 -15.55 -20.95 -4.61
C SER A 227 -16.96 -20.41 -4.88
N THR A 228 -18.00 -21.24 -4.77
CA THR A 228 -19.39 -20.82 -4.86
C THR A 228 -19.87 -20.27 -3.52
N PHE A 229 -20.29 -19.01 -3.51
CA PHE A 229 -20.86 -18.34 -2.34
C PHE A 229 -22.17 -17.66 -2.75
N LYS A 230 -23.19 -17.73 -1.88
CA LYS A 230 -24.49 -17.08 -2.08
C LYS A 230 -24.41 -15.64 -1.61
#